data_AF-A0A1Q6TR60-F1
#
_entry.id   AF-A0A1Q6TR60-F1
#
_cell.length_a   1.000
_cell.length_b   1.000
_cell.length_c   1.000
_cell.angle_alpha   90.00
_cell.angle_beta   90.00
_cell.angle_gamma   90.00
#
_symmetry.space_group_name_H-M   'P 1'
#
loop_
_entity.id
_entity.type
_entity.pdbx_description
1 polymer ?
#
loop_
_entity_poly.entity_id
_entity_poly.type
_entity_poly.pdbx_seq_one_letter_code
_entity_poly.pdbx_strand_id
1 'polypeptide(L)'
;MDAVTIMTAVNNLNMVNTLNMLAVQDENSFIVTENGKECEIMSGSMLDAYIGKDCVVSLFNDVGGIKGKLMDVDAQWVKIETPKKGTQIINRNIIRSINFDNK
;
A
#
# COMPACT_ATOMS: atom_id res chain seq x y z
N MET A 1 -9.49 49.66 27.37
CA MET A 1 -8.41 48.69 27.08
C MET A 1 -9.13 47.59 26.35
N ASP A 2 -9.42 47.78 25.06
CA ASP A 2 -10.54 47.07 24.45
C ASP A 2 -10.32 46.80 22.97
N ALA A 3 -10.55 45.53 22.62
CA ALA A 3 -10.81 44.98 21.28
C ALA A 3 -9.70 44.97 20.20
N VAL A 4 -8.41 45.22 20.52
CA VAL A 4 -7.32 45.16 19.49
C VAL A 4 -6.33 44.00 19.68
N THR A 5 -6.46 43.18 20.73
CA THR A 5 -5.46 42.13 21.04
C THR A 5 -6.00 40.70 20.98
N ILE A 6 -7.02 40.42 20.16
CA ILE A 6 -7.49 39.04 19.94
C ILE A 6 -7.57 38.79 18.43
N MET A 7 -6.42 38.80 17.75
CA MET A 7 -6.37 38.48 16.32
C MET A 7 -5.22 37.55 15.93
N THR A 8 -4.64 36.79 16.87
CA THR A 8 -3.47 35.94 16.56
C THR A 8 -3.46 34.54 17.19
N ALA A 9 -4.59 34.04 17.70
CA ALA A 9 -4.65 32.69 18.28
C ALA A 9 -5.56 31.69 17.55
N VAL A 10 -6.14 32.04 16.40
CA VAL A 10 -7.07 31.16 15.65
C VAL A 10 -6.43 30.59 14.38
N ASN A 11 -5.13 30.29 14.39
CA ASN A 11 -4.47 29.67 13.22
C ASN A 11 -3.71 28.37 13.51
N ASN A 12 -3.65 27.88 14.74
CA ASN A 12 -2.85 26.66 15.03
C ASN A 12 -3.68 25.38 15.14
N LEU A 13 -5.01 25.43 15.21
CA LEU A 13 -5.85 24.23 15.23
C LEU A 13 -6.15 23.68 13.83
N ASN A 14 -6.23 24.55 12.80
CA ASN A 14 -6.53 24.10 11.43
C ASN A 14 -5.35 23.40 10.73
N MET A 15 -4.12 23.61 11.19
CA MET A 15 -2.93 22.96 10.60
C MET A 15 -2.67 21.56 11.18
N VAL A 16 -3.12 21.30 12.41
CA VAL A 16 -2.95 20.00 13.08
C VAL A 16 -3.87 18.94 12.46
N ASN A 17 -5.06 19.33 12.01
CA ASN A 17 -5.95 18.42 11.28
C ASN A 17 -5.45 18.04 9.88
N THR A 18 -4.76 18.94 9.17
CA THR A 18 -4.13 18.61 7.87
C THR A 18 -2.96 17.63 8.05
N LEU A 19 -2.19 17.75 9.13
CA LEU A 19 -1.10 16.81 9.44
C LEU A 19 -1.62 15.43 9.85
N ASN A 20 -2.75 15.36 10.57
CA ASN A 20 -3.38 14.08 10.91
C ASN A 20 -4.11 13.44 9.72
N MET A 21 -4.52 14.22 8.70
CA MET A 21 -4.98 13.70 7.40
C MET A 21 -3.82 13.28 6.49
N LEU A 22 -2.63 13.87 6.60
CA LEU A 22 -1.44 13.40 5.85
C LEU A 22 -0.95 12.03 6.33
N ALA A 23 -1.24 11.65 7.58
CA ALA A 23 -1.03 10.30 8.10
C ALA A 23 -2.15 9.31 7.71
N VAL A 24 -3.26 9.80 7.15
CA VAL A 24 -4.38 9.00 6.61
C VAL A 24 -4.52 9.30 5.11
N GLN A 25 -3.42 9.11 4.38
CA GLN A 25 -3.45 9.01 2.92
C GLN A 25 -2.78 7.71 2.51
N ASP A 26 -3.42 6.59 2.82
CA ASP A 26 -3.33 5.40 1.96
C ASP A 26 -4.53 4.48 2.22
N GLU A 27 -5.72 4.91 1.80
CA GLU A 27 -6.86 3.99 1.61
C GLU A 27 -6.58 2.91 0.51
N ASN A 28 -5.37 2.93 -0.08
CA ASN A 28 -4.87 2.01 -1.10
C ASN A 28 -3.77 1.06 -0.59
N SER A 29 -3.69 0.88 0.73
CA SER A 29 -2.67 0.10 1.40
C SER A 29 -2.99 -1.41 1.38
N PHE A 30 -2.05 -2.23 0.91
CA PHE A 30 -2.10 -3.68 1.11
C PHE A 30 -0.94 -4.12 1.99
N ILE A 31 -1.17 -5.19 2.75
CA ILE A 31 -0.17 -5.71 3.68
C ILE A 31 0.90 -6.42 2.86
N VAL A 32 2.15 -5.94 2.94
CA VAL A 32 3.30 -6.67 2.42
C VAL A 32 3.88 -7.50 3.54
N THR A 33 4.15 -8.76 3.28
CA THR A 33 4.85 -9.64 4.24
C THR A 33 6.13 -10.10 3.59
N GLU A 34 7.25 -10.04 4.31
CA GLU A 34 8.51 -10.67 3.90
C GLU A 34 8.88 -11.71 4.95
N ASN A 35 9.04 -12.97 4.53
CA ASN A 35 9.41 -14.07 5.43
C ASN A 35 8.50 -14.20 6.68
N GLY A 36 7.20 -13.92 6.52
CA GLY A 36 6.21 -14.00 7.60
C GLY A 36 6.20 -12.80 8.56
N LYS A 37 7.04 -11.79 8.32
CA LYS A 37 6.97 -10.50 9.04
C LYS A 37 6.21 -9.50 8.20
N GLU A 38 5.19 -8.88 8.80
CA GLU A 38 4.50 -7.76 8.18
C GLU A 38 5.50 -6.62 8.02
N CYS A 39 5.77 -6.28 6.77
CA CYS A 39 6.50 -5.08 6.44
C CYS A 39 5.49 -3.94 6.40
N GLU A 40 5.90 -2.77 6.90
CA GLU A 40 5.09 -1.55 6.89
C GLU A 40 4.46 -1.34 5.51
N ILE A 41 3.20 -0.88 5.50
CA ILE A 41 2.40 -0.62 4.29
C ILE A 41 3.29 0.05 3.23
N MET A 42 3.72 -0.75 2.26
CA MET A 42 4.64 -0.26 1.25
C MET A 42 3.81 0.45 0.19
N SER A 43 3.91 1.78 0.14
CA SER A 43 3.47 2.57 -1.00
C SER A 43 4.07 1.98 -2.29
N GLY A 44 3.35 2.11 -3.43
CA GLY A 44 3.72 1.46 -4.70
C GLY A 44 5.19 1.58 -5.10
N SER A 45 5.85 2.68 -4.75
CA SER A 45 7.29 2.96 -4.97
C SER A 45 8.27 2.03 -4.26
N MET A 46 7.88 1.36 -3.17
CA MET A 46 8.76 0.40 -2.47
C MET A 46 8.68 -1.01 -3.06
N LEU A 47 7.61 -1.33 -3.79
CA LEU A 47 7.45 -2.63 -4.46
C LEU A 47 8.37 -2.81 -5.67
N ASP A 48 8.92 -1.73 -6.20
CA ASP A 48 9.93 -1.76 -7.26
C ASP A 48 11.14 -2.62 -6.88
N ALA A 49 11.52 -2.64 -5.59
CA ALA A 49 12.60 -3.47 -5.06
C ALA A 49 12.27 -4.98 -5.04
N TYR A 50 10.99 -5.32 -5.17
CA TYR A 50 10.48 -6.69 -5.16
C TYR A 50 10.17 -7.21 -6.56
N ILE A 51 10.34 -6.39 -7.60
CA ILE A 51 10.18 -6.82 -9.00
C ILE A 51 11.18 -7.96 -9.30
N GLY A 52 10.67 -9.01 -9.91
CA GLY A 52 11.39 -10.25 -10.20
C GLY A 52 11.39 -11.28 -9.06
N LYS A 53 10.95 -10.91 -7.85
CA LYS A 53 10.85 -11.85 -6.72
C LYS A 53 9.59 -12.69 -6.78
N ASP A 54 9.69 -13.91 -6.26
CA ASP A 54 8.56 -14.81 -6.09
C ASP A 54 7.69 -14.35 -4.91
N CYS A 55 6.38 -14.30 -5.15
CA CYS A 55 5.40 -13.78 -4.23
C CYS A 55 4.08 -14.59 -4.27
N VAL A 56 3.28 -14.40 -3.22
CA VAL A 56 1.94 -14.93 -3.08
C VAL A 56 0.99 -13.77 -2.83
N VAL A 57 0.12 -13.49 -3.79
CA VAL A 57 -0.89 -12.44 -3.71
C VAL A 57 -2.19 -13.02 -3.16
N SER A 58 -2.62 -12.56 -2.00
CA SER A 58 -3.90 -12.95 -1.40
C SER A 58 -4.98 -11.94 -1.79
N LEU A 59 -6.16 -12.43 -2.19
CA LEU A 59 -7.30 -11.59 -2.56
C LEU A 59 -8.35 -11.56 -1.44
N PHE A 60 -9.16 -10.50 -1.36
CA PHE A 60 -10.21 -10.36 -0.35
C PHE A 60 -11.37 -11.37 -0.47
N ASN A 61 -11.53 -12.01 -1.64
CA ASN A 61 -12.65 -12.90 -1.93
C ASN A 61 -12.34 -14.40 -1.75
N ASP A 62 -11.21 -14.74 -1.11
CA ASP A 62 -10.82 -16.04 -0.58
C ASP A 62 -11.28 -17.30 -1.36
N VAL A 63 -10.47 -17.72 -2.36
CA VAL A 63 -10.37 -19.13 -2.81
C VAL A 63 -8.90 -19.53 -3.11
N GLY A 64 -7.93 -18.81 -2.55
CA GLY A 64 -6.50 -19.15 -2.66
C GLY A 64 -5.64 -18.03 -3.22
N GLY A 65 -4.45 -17.89 -2.65
CA GLY A 65 -3.46 -16.90 -3.08
C GLY A 65 -2.88 -17.22 -4.46
N ILE A 66 -2.66 -16.19 -5.26
CA ILE A 66 -2.00 -16.28 -6.56
C ILE A 66 -0.50 -16.32 -6.31
N LYS A 67 0.11 -17.50 -6.49
CA LYS A 67 1.57 -17.67 -6.44
C LYS A 67 2.18 -17.39 -7.80
N GLY A 68 3.17 -16.50 -7.83
CA GLY A 68 3.89 -16.14 -9.05
C GLY A 68 5.03 -15.15 -8.78
N LYS A 69 5.60 -14.60 -9.84
CA LYS A 69 6.68 -13.63 -9.78
C LYS A 69 6.13 -12.22 -9.98
N LEU A 70 6.49 -11.28 -9.12
CA LEU A 70 6.10 -9.88 -9.29
C LEU A 70 6.82 -9.31 -10.51
N MET A 71 6.09 -8.80 -11.49
CA MET A 71 6.69 -8.28 -12.73
C MET A 71 6.63 -6.78 -12.84
N ASP A 72 5.54 -6.19 -12.34
CA ASP A 72 5.33 -4.75 -12.39
C ASP A 72 4.26 -4.34 -11.39
N VAL A 73 4.34 -3.11 -10.88
CA VAL A 73 3.39 -2.55 -9.93
C VAL A 73 3.08 -1.12 -10.30
N ASP A 74 1.82 -0.88 -10.68
CA ASP A 74 1.29 0.44 -10.98
C ASP A 74 0.44 0.96 -9.80
N ALA A 75 -0.13 2.16 -9.91
CA ALA A 75 -1.00 2.77 -8.91
C ALA A 75 -2.27 1.93 -8.61
N GLN A 76 -2.80 1.21 -9.60
CA GLN A 76 -4.03 0.42 -9.44
C GLN A 76 -3.90 -1.04 -9.84
N TRP A 77 -2.78 -1.43 -10.45
CA TRP A 77 -2.61 -2.75 -11.03
C TRP A 77 -1.32 -3.39 -10.56
N VAL A 78 -1.38 -4.68 -10.27
CA VAL A 78 -0.23 -5.51 -9.94
C VAL A 78 -0.11 -6.59 -10.99
N LYS A 79 1.05 -6.68 -11.63
CA LYS A 79 1.35 -7.66 -12.67
C LYS A 79 2.14 -8.81 -12.07
N ILE A 80 1.58 -10.01 -12.13
CA ILE A 80 2.18 -11.25 -11.61
C ILE A 80 2.36 -12.25 -12.75
N GLU A 81 3.56 -12.76 -12.94
CA GLU A 81 3.78 -13.91 -13.81
C GLU A 81 3.55 -15.21 -13.04
N THR A 82 2.57 -16.01 -13.48
CA THR A 82 2.26 -17.29 -12.85
C THR A 82 2.67 -18.46 -13.74
N PRO A 83 3.18 -19.57 -13.16
CA PRO A 83 3.59 -20.73 -13.94
C PRO A 83 2.46 -21.38 -14.73
N LYS A 84 1.21 -21.25 -14.26
CA LYS A 84 0.04 -21.94 -14.84
C LYS A 84 -0.73 -21.10 -15.86
N LYS A 85 -0.83 -19.78 -15.66
CA LYS A 85 -1.67 -18.89 -16.47
C LYS A 85 -0.87 -17.83 -17.22
N GLY A 86 0.46 -17.84 -17.08
CA GLY A 86 1.32 -16.76 -17.59
C GLY A 86 1.10 -15.47 -16.81
N THR A 87 1.28 -14.34 -17.48
CA THR A 87 1.10 -13.00 -16.92
C THR A 87 -0.37 -12.73 -16.56
N GLN A 88 -0.62 -12.40 -15.30
CA GLN A 88 -1.92 -11.96 -14.78
C GLN A 88 -1.81 -10.53 -14.26
N ILE A 89 -2.81 -9.71 -14.56
CA ILE A 89 -2.93 -8.33 -14.08
C ILE A 89 -4.07 -8.30 -13.08
N ILE A 90 -3.78 -7.90 -11.84
CA ILE A 90 -4.68 -7.96 -10.71
C ILE A 90 -4.94 -6.54 -10.24
N ASN A 91 -6.20 -6.18 -10.02
CA ASN A 91 -6.55 -4.87 -9.50
C ASN A 91 -6.12 -4.77 -8.02
N ARG A 92 -5.43 -3.70 -7.63
CA ARG A 92 -4.96 -3.49 -6.25
C ARG A 92 -6.10 -3.50 -5.24
N ASN A 93 -7.29 -3.01 -5.60
CA ASN A 93 -8.43 -2.91 -4.70
C ASN A 93 -8.97 -4.28 -4.25
N ILE A 94 -8.64 -5.36 -4.96
CA ILE A 94 -9.04 -6.72 -4.58
C ILE A 94 -7.91 -7.48 -3.87
N ILE A 95 -6.71 -6.91 -3.80
CA ILE A 95 -5.54 -7.50 -3.15
C ILE A 95 -5.58 -7.17 -1.67
N ARG A 96 -5.56 -8.21 -0.85
CA ARG A 96 -5.47 -8.11 0.61
C ARG A 96 -4.02 -7.98 1.07
N SER A 97 -3.15 -8.82 0.52
CA SER A 97 -1.75 -8.85 0.89
C SER A 97 -0.88 -9.45 -0.21
N ILE A 98 0.41 -9.11 -0.20
CA ILE A 98 1.43 -9.73 -1.03
C ILE A 98 2.56 -10.23 -0.11
N ASN A 99 2.79 -11.53 -0.12
CA ASN A 99 3.87 -12.14 0.66
C ASN A 99 5.04 -12.51 -0.24
N PHE A 100 6.24 -12.04 0.06
CA PHE A 100 7.47 -12.34 -0.66
C PHE A 100 8.30 -13.38 0.09
N ASP A 101 8.73 -14.41 -0.63
CA ASP A 101 9.68 -15.41 -0.12
C ASP A 101 11.09 -14.90 -0.44
N ASN A 102 11.80 -14.39 0.58
CA ASN A 102 13.16 -13.91 0.42
C ASN A 102 14.09 -15.03 0.90
N LYS A 103 14.37 -15.99 0.00
CA LYS A 103 15.34 -17.07 0.21
C LYS A 103 16.78 -16.56 0.12
#